data_AF-C1GNV1-F1
#
_entry.id   AF-C1GNV1-F1
#
_cell.length_a   1.000
_cell.length_b   1.000
_cell.length_c   1.000
_cell.angle_alpha   90.00
_cell.angle_beta   90.00
_cell.angle_gamma   90.00
#
_symmetry.space_group_name_H-M   'P 1'
#
loop_
_entity.id
_entity.type
_entity.pdbx_description
1 polymer ?
#
loop_
_entity_poly.entity_id
_entity_poly.type
_entity_poly.pdbx_seq_one_letter_code
_entity_poly.pdbx_strand_id
1 'polypeptide(L)'
;MPKKRGILYTELESQEQEIQRFVASHGGLPCPDLVQVPKMVEQDSNKLVWLHGSLNLCIPIHINNSGQSQPEKMSFRVPLPYKIGEEEFPGNAEDKVPSEAATYI
;
A
#
# COMPACT_ATOMS: atom_id res chain seq x y z
N MET A 1 -14.23 -14.15 4.35
CA MET A 1 -12.95 -13.40 4.45
C MET A 1 -13.00 -11.87 4.69
N PRO A 2 -14.14 -11.17 4.89
CA PRO A 2 -14.12 -9.72 5.19
C PRO A 2 -13.38 -9.32 6.49
N LYS A 3 -13.42 -10.17 7.54
CA LYS A 3 -12.80 -9.87 8.84
C LYS A 3 -11.27 -9.75 8.76
N LYS A 4 -10.59 -10.73 8.14
CA LYS A 4 -9.12 -10.69 7.94
C LYS A 4 -8.70 -9.42 7.16
N ARG A 5 -9.51 -9.00 6.18
CA ARG A 5 -9.30 -7.74 5.45
C ARG A 5 -9.44 -6.51 6.34
N GLY A 6 -10.50 -6.42 7.14
CA GLY A 6 -10.70 -5.28 8.06
C GLY A 6 -9.53 -5.10 9.02
N ILE A 7 -9.02 -6.20 9.58
CA ILE A 7 -7.83 -6.18 10.46
C ILE A 7 -6.61 -5.62 9.72
N LEU A 8 -6.34 -6.11 8.49
CA LEU A 8 -5.23 -5.60 7.67
C LEU A 8 -5.34 -4.09 7.41
N TYR A 9 -6.55 -3.60 7.13
CA TYR A 9 -6.76 -2.17 6.87
C TYR A 9 -6.48 -1.32 8.11
N THR A 10 -6.99 -1.73 9.28
CA THR A 10 -6.73 -1.04 10.55
C THR A 10 -5.24 -1.03 10.90
N GLU A 11 -4.54 -2.15 10.67
CA GLU A 11 -3.10 -2.22 10.90
C GLU A 11 -2.34 -1.24 10.02
N LEU A 12 -2.59 -1.26 8.71
CA LEU A 12 -1.93 -0.37 7.76
C LEU A 12 -2.24 1.10 8.02
N GLU A 13 -3.46 1.42 8.47
CA GLU A 13 -3.82 2.79 8.86
C GLU A 13 -3.03 3.25 10.10
N SER A 14 -2.75 2.34 11.04
CA SER A 14 -1.91 2.62 12.21
C SER A 14 -0.42 2.79 11.87
N GLN A 15 0.01 2.22 10.74
CA GLN A 15 1.39 2.26 10.25
C GLN A 15 1.64 3.37 9.20
N GLU A 16 0.79 4.39 9.15
CA GLU A 16 0.89 5.52 8.21
C GLU A 16 2.33 6.09 8.09
N GLN A 17 2.99 6.34 9.23
CA GLN A 17 4.35 6.89 9.27
C GLN A 17 5.40 5.96 8.65
N GLU A 18 5.21 4.65 8.78
CA GLU A 18 6.10 3.66 8.20
C GLU A 18 5.92 3.58 6.69
N ILE A 19 4.67 3.61 6.21
CA ILE A 19 4.35 3.71 4.78
C ILE A 19 4.96 4.98 4.17
N GLN A 20 4.85 6.12 4.83
CA GLN A 20 5.47 7.38 4.39
C GLN A 20 6.99 7.24 4.24
N ARG A 21 7.67 6.62 5.22
CA ARG A 21 9.12 6.38 5.18
C ARG A 21 9.52 5.46 4.03
N PHE A 22 8.79 4.37 3.82
CA PHE A 22 9.06 3.45 2.72
C PHE A 22 8.90 4.12 1.36
N VAL A 23 7.79 4.83 1.15
CA VAL A 23 7.53 5.53 -0.12
C VAL A 23 8.56 6.64 -0.34
N ALA A 24 8.92 7.40 0.70
CA ALA A 24 9.94 8.44 0.58
C ALA A 24 11.31 7.87 0.21
N SER A 25 11.72 6.79 0.86
CA SER A 25 12.99 6.12 0.58
C SER A 25 13.03 5.57 -0.84
N HIS A 26 11.94 4.92 -1.28
CA HIS A 26 11.83 4.37 -2.63
C HIS A 26 11.74 5.45 -3.71
N GLY A 27 11.03 6.56 -3.45
CA GLY A 27 10.87 7.68 -4.37
C GLY A 27 12.05 8.65 -4.40
N GLY A 28 13.09 8.45 -3.57
CA GLY A 28 14.20 9.38 -3.43
C GLY A 28 13.79 10.74 -2.86
N LEU A 29 12.73 10.77 -2.04
CA LEU A 29 12.25 11.99 -1.39
C LEU A 29 13.15 12.34 -0.20
N PRO A 30 13.46 13.63 0.00
CA PRO A 30 14.33 14.06 1.09
C PRO A 30 13.68 13.91 2.48
N CYS A 31 12.35 13.88 2.55
CA CYS A 31 11.61 13.81 3.80
C CYS A 31 10.31 12.99 3.65
N PRO A 32 9.99 12.09 4.59
CA PRO A 32 8.71 11.38 4.65
C PRO A 32 7.48 12.30 4.71
N ASP A 33 7.61 13.51 5.25
CA ASP A 33 6.49 14.47 5.39
C ASP A 33 5.94 14.96 4.05
N LEU A 34 6.70 14.77 2.96
CA LEU A 34 6.23 15.05 1.61
C LEU A 34 5.25 13.99 1.10
N VAL A 35 5.17 12.83 1.75
CA VAL A 35 4.28 11.74 1.37
C VAL A 35 2.97 11.85 2.14
N GLN A 36 1.86 11.98 1.42
CA GLN A 36 0.52 11.96 1.99
C GLN A 36 -0.14 10.60 1.74
N VAL A 37 -0.50 9.94 2.83
CA VAL A 37 -1.32 8.73 2.81
C VAL A 37 -2.74 9.15 3.21
N PRO A 38 -3.75 8.98 2.34
CA PRO A 38 -5.12 9.32 2.67
C PRO A 38 -5.68 8.32 3.69
N LYS A 39 -6.61 8.78 4.52
CA LYS A 39 -7.38 7.89 5.39
C LYS A 39 -8.14 6.85 4.59
N MET A 40 -8.39 5.71 5.22
CA MET A 40 -9.07 4.57 4.59
C MET A 40 -10.43 4.96 4.02
N VAL A 41 -11.18 5.78 4.76
CA VAL A 41 -12.51 6.28 4.43
C VAL A 41 -12.49 7.80 4.38
N GLU A 42 -13.02 8.37 3.31
CA GLU A 42 -13.22 9.81 3.20
C GLU A 42 -14.36 10.25 4.12
N GLN A 43 -14.12 11.22 5.00
CA GLN A 43 -15.08 11.61 6.04
C GLN A 43 -16.37 12.21 5.48
N ASP A 44 -16.27 13.03 4.42
CA ASP A 44 -17.40 13.76 3.86
C ASP A 44 -18.37 12.85 3.09
N SER A 45 -17.84 11.83 2.41
CA SER A 45 -18.62 10.96 1.53
C SER A 45 -18.82 9.54 2.09
N ASN A 46 -18.13 9.20 3.18
CA ASN A 46 -18.05 7.85 3.75
C ASN A 46 -17.64 6.79 2.70
N LYS A 47 -16.83 7.18 1.71
CA LYS A 47 -16.35 6.30 0.64
C LYS A 47 -15.00 5.70 1.00
N LEU A 48 -14.83 4.42 0.68
CA LEU A 48 -13.53 3.74 0.79
C LEU A 48 -12.58 4.29 -0.27
N VAL A 49 -11.49 4.92 0.17
CA VAL A 49 -10.45 5.50 -0.70
C VAL A 49 -9.44 4.43 -1.12
N TRP A 50 -9.14 3.51 -0.21
CA TRP A 50 -8.19 2.43 -0.47
C TRP A 50 -8.83 1.36 -1.36
N LEU A 51 -8.16 1.07 -2.47
CA LEU A 51 -8.66 0.14 -3.48
C LEU A 51 -8.13 -1.26 -3.20
N HIS A 52 -8.94 -2.29 -3.36
CA HIS A 52 -8.43 -3.66 -3.35
C HIS A 52 -8.85 -4.43 -4.59
N GLY A 53 -7.92 -5.21 -5.11
CA GLY A 53 -8.18 -6.21 -6.12
C GLY A 53 -8.51 -7.57 -5.51
N SER A 54 -8.34 -8.60 -6.35
CA SER A 54 -8.43 -10.00 -5.92
C SER A 54 -7.28 -10.37 -4.99
N LEU A 55 -6.05 -9.91 -5.24
CA LEU A 55 -4.85 -10.37 -4.54
C LEU A 55 -4.11 -9.27 -3.77
N ASN A 56 -4.38 -7.99 -4.07
CA ASN A 56 -3.62 -6.87 -3.54
C ASN A 56 -4.53 -5.76 -3.02
N LEU A 57 -4.06 -5.08 -1.98
CA LEU A 57 -4.53 -3.77 -1.53
C LEU A 57 -3.66 -2.70 -2.18
N CYS A 58 -4.27 -1.58 -2.54
CA CYS A 58 -3.64 -0.47 -3.24
C CYS A 58 -4.04 0.82 -2.54
N ILE A 59 -3.06 1.43 -1.87
CA ILE A 59 -3.22 2.69 -1.16
C ILE A 59 -2.76 3.81 -2.11
N PRO A 60 -3.64 4.74 -2.51
CA PRO A 60 -3.22 5.88 -3.30
C PRO A 60 -2.33 6.79 -2.45
N ILE A 61 -1.20 7.22 -3.00
CA ILE A 61 -0.22 8.06 -2.33
C ILE A 61 -0.06 9.35 -3.12
N HIS A 62 -0.08 10.48 -2.42
CA HIS A 62 0.19 11.78 -3.02
C HIS A 62 1.54 12.31 -2.52
N ILE A 63 2.31 12.94 -3.41
CA ILE A 63 3.60 13.54 -3.07
C ILE A 63 3.45 15.05 -3.19
N ASN A 64 3.54 15.71 -2.04
CA ASN A 64 3.58 17.16 -1.96
C ASN A 64 4.88 17.68 -2.56
N ASN A 65 4.79 18.80 -3.29
CA ASN A 65 5.94 19.46 -3.91
C ASN A 65 6.76 18.52 -4.79
N SER A 66 6.12 17.61 -5.54
CA SER A 66 6.82 16.91 -6.61
C SER A 66 7.35 17.97 -7.58
N GLY A 67 8.66 18.19 -7.59
CA GLY A 67 9.29 18.99 -8.64
C GLY A 67 8.94 18.39 -10.01
N GLN A 68 9.25 19.11 -11.11
CA GLN A 68 8.88 18.69 -12.47
C GLN A 68 9.31 17.25 -12.85
N SER A 69 10.24 16.63 -12.11
CA SER A 69 10.78 15.30 -12.37
C SER A 69 10.16 14.15 -11.55
N GLN A 70 9.28 14.42 -10.58
CA GLN A 70 8.69 13.38 -9.72
C GLN A 70 7.19 13.21 -9.98
N PRO A 71 6.64 11.99 -9.91
CA PRO A 71 5.22 11.80 -10.08
C PRO A 71 4.47 12.33 -8.86
N GLU A 72 3.48 13.19 -9.09
CA GLU A 72 2.61 13.76 -8.06
C GLU A 72 1.78 12.69 -7.32
N LYS A 73 1.56 11.54 -7.97
CA LYS A 73 0.73 10.44 -7.46
C LYS A 73 1.42 9.10 -7.66
N MET A 74 1.46 8.30 -6.60
CA MET A 74 1.95 6.93 -6.59
C MET A 74 0.88 6.00 -5.98
N SER A 75 1.11 4.69 -6.04
CA SER A 75 0.28 3.72 -5.32
C SER A 75 1.16 2.77 -4.52
N PHE A 76 0.91 2.64 -3.23
CA PHE A 76 1.54 1.64 -2.39
C PHE A 76 0.72 0.34 -2.43
N ARG A 77 1.30 -0.72 -2.97
CA ARG A 77 0.63 -2.01 -3.17
C ARG A 77 1.09 -3.02 -2.13
N VAL A 78 0.13 -3.66 -1.48
CA VAL A 78 0.37 -4.65 -0.43
C VAL A 78 -0.35 -5.96 -0.81
N PRO A 79 0.36 -7.09 -0.90
CA PRO A 79 -0.26 -8.40 -1.00
C PRO A 79 -1.29 -8.65 0.10
N LEU A 80 -2.41 -9.29 -0.22
CA LEU A 80 -3.35 -9.76 0.80
C LEU A 80 -2.80 -11.07 1.39
N PRO A 81 -2.25 -11.08 2.63
CA PRO A 81 -1.51 -12.23 3.16
C PRO A 81 -2.38 -13.49 3.24
N TYR A 82 -3.66 -13.32 3.58
CA TYR A 82 -4.65 -14.39 3.67
C TYR A 82 -5.15 -14.93 2.32
N LYS A 83 -4.61 -14.47 1.19
CA LYS A 83 -4.91 -14.98 -0.16
C LYS A 83 -3.69 -15.55 -0.87
N ILE A 84 -2.56 -15.64 -0.18
CA ILE A 84 -1.33 -16.20 -0.74
C ILE A 84 -1.34 -17.74 -0.63
N GLY A 85 -2.26 -18.30 0.15
CA GLY A 85 -2.34 -19.74 0.38
C GLY A 85 -1.27 -20.25 1.32
N GLU A 86 -0.69 -19.38 2.15
CA GLU A 86 0.36 -19.72 3.12
C GLU A 86 -0.10 -20.78 4.14
N GLU A 87 -1.38 -20.79 4.51
CA GLU A 87 -1.94 -21.80 5.42
C GLU A 87 -1.95 -23.20 4.78
N GLU A 88 -2.19 -23.26 3.47
CA GLU A 88 -2.27 -24.50 2.68
C GLU A 88 -0.91 -24.92 2.10
N PHE A 89 -0.05 -23.96 1.80
CA PHE A 89 1.26 -24.12 1.17
C PHE A 89 2.26 -23.17 1.84
N PRO A 90 2.87 -23.59 2.96
CA PRO A 90 3.90 -22.80 3.63
C PRO A 90 5.03 -22.48 2.65
N GLY A 91 5.36 -21.21 2.53
CA GLY A 91 6.41 -20.71 1.66
C GLY A 91 5.92 -19.87 0.46
N ASN A 92 4.61 -19.81 0.23
CA ASN A 92 4.06 -19.02 -0.87
C ASN A 92 4.25 -17.51 -0.64
N ALA A 93 4.33 -17.06 0.62
CA ALA A 93 4.52 -15.66 0.95
C ALA A 93 5.86 -15.11 0.42
N GLU A 94 6.95 -15.85 0.60
CA GLU A 94 8.28 -15.46 0.10
C GLU A 94 8.39 -15.55 -1.42
N ASP A 95 7.72 -16.51 -2.07
CA ASP A 95 7.70 -16.62 -3.53
C ASP A 95 6.86 -15.51 -4.20
N LYS A 96 5.89 -14.94 -3.49
CA LYS A 96 4.99 -13.93 -4.06
C LYS A 96 5.66 -12.56 -4.25
N VAL A 97 6.46 -12.10 -3.29
CA VAL A 97 7.01 -10.74 -3.34
C VAL A 97 7.92 -10.53 -4.56
N PRO A 98 8.85 -11.43 -4.89
CA PRO A 98 9.68 -11.31 -6.09
C PRO A 98 8.89 -11.48 -7.39
N SER A 99 7.94 -12.42 -7.44
CA SER A 99 7.14 -12.67 -8.65
C SER A 99 6.24 -11.49 -9.01
N GLU A 100 5.72 -10.77 -8.01
CA GLU A 100 4.95 -9.54 -8.24
C GLU A 100 5.82 -8.38 -8.74
N ALA A 101 7.02 -8.18 -8.16
CA ALA A 101 7.95 -7.15 -8.62
C ALA A 101 8.37 -7.37 -10.08
N ALA A 102 8.58 -8.64 -10.48
CA ALA A 102 8.92 -9.02 -11.85
C ALA A 102 7.82 -8.72 -12.88
N THR A 103 6.57 -8.48 -12.46
CA THR A 103 5.46 -8.19 -13.38
C THR A 103 5.45 -6.72 -13.86
N TYR A 104 6.18 -5.82 -13.20
CA TYR A 104 6.14 -4.38 -13.51
C TYR A 104 7.45 -3.80 -14.06
N ILE A 105 8.52 -4.61 -14.14
CA ILE A 105 9.78 -4.24 -14.81
C ILE A 105 9.72 -4.57 -16.30
#